data_AF-A0AAN1SFX9-F1
#
_entry.id   AF-A0AAN1SFX9-F1
#
_cell.length_a   1.000
_cell.length_b   1.000
_cell.length_c   1.000
_cell.angle_alpha   90.00
_cell.angle_beta   90.00
_cell.angle_gamma   90.00
#
_symmetry.space_group_name_H-M   'P 1'
#
loop_
_entity.id
_entity.type
_entity.pdbx_description
1 polymer ?
#
loop_
_entity_poly.entity_id
_entity_poly.type
_entity_poly.pdbx_seq_one_letter_code
_entity_poly.pdbx_strand_id
1 'polypeptide(L)'
;MQLNILDKLLQKKQPQIYEKVHSPQYDLSTELLKLRTENNLSVEEFSSMIGVTEKEYLDFEFGELNKTIDEYNQLINSAKKKIAFRNYIGSELKDFVLTGEIKTSAGYKWPEEEQSWDRKETMNSKGLALVN
;
A
#
# COMPACT_ATOMS: atom_id res chain seq x y z
N MET A 1 -34.17 18.10 -15.32
CA MET A 1 -33.13 18.38 -14.31
C MET A 1 -32.35 19.61 -14.79
N GLN A 2 -32.33 20.71 -14.03
CA GLN A 2 -31.58 21.91 -14.43
C GLN A 2 -30.13 21.76 -13.95
N LEU A 3 -29.16 21.85 -14.87
CA LEU A 3 -27.73 21.87 -14.53
C LEU A 3 -27.41 23.11 -13.69
N ASN A 4 -26.62 22.92 -12.63
CA ASN A 4 -26.18 24.04 -11.79
C ASN A 4 -25.19 24.93 -12.58
N ILE A 5 -24.88 26.13 -12.07
CA ILE A 5 -24.03 27.11 -12.77
C ILE A 5 -22.62 26.55 -13.00
N LEU A 6 -22.11 25.74 -12.07
CA LEU A 6 -20.79 25.13 -12.17
C LEU A 6 -20.75 24.06 -13.27
N ASP A 7 -21.74 23.19 -13.35
CA ASP A 7 -21.86 22.17 -14.40
C ASP A 7 -21.93 22.79 -15.79
N LYS A 8 -22.71 23.87 -15.94
CA LYS A 8 -22.79 24.62 -17.20
C LYS A 8 -21.43 25.22 -17.58
N LEU A 9 -20.69 25.75 -16.60
CA LEU A 9 -19.38 26.32 -16.83
C LEU A 9 -18.35 25.23 -17.18
N LEU A 10 -18.40 24.10 -16.47
CA LEU A 10 -17.51 22.96 -16.65
C LEU A 10 -17.73 22.32 -18.03
N GLN A 11 -18.99 22.08 -18.40
CA GLN A 11 -19.35 21.56 -19.72
C GLN A 11 -18.87 22.48 -20.86
N LYS A 12 -18.92 23.81 -20.67
CA LYS A 12 -18.50 24.79 -21.69
C LYS A 12 -16.99 24.95 -21.78
N LYS A 13 -16.27 24.88 -20.65
CA LYS A 13 -14.84 25.23 -20.56
C LYS A 13 -13.93 24.01 -20.56
N GLN A 14 -14.38 22.90 -20.00
CA GLN A 14 -13.62 21.66 -19.83
C GLN A 14 -14.56 20.45 -20.01
N PRO A 15 -15.10 20.24 -21.23
CA PRO A 15 -16.07 19.19 -21.52
C PRO A 15 -15.57 17.78 -21.13
N GLN A 16 -14.29 17.51 -21.30
CA GLN A 16 -13.66 16.24 -20.93
C GLN A 16 -13.70 15.98 -19.42
N ILE A 17 -13.57 17.02 -18.59
CA ILE A 17 -13.68 16.89 -17.13
C ILE A 17 -15.15 16.74 -16.74
N TYR A 18 -16.04 17.47 -17.41
CA TYR A 18 -17.49 17.35 -17.21
C TYR A 18 -17.99 15.92 -17.46
N GLU A 19 -17.58 15.31 -18.57
CA GLU A 19 -17.90 13.91 -18.88
C GLU A 19 -17.37 12.97 -17.82
N LYS A 20 -16.13 13.17 -17.38
CA LYS A 20 -15.50 12.35 -16.36
C LYS A 20 -16.28 12.36 -15.05
N VAL A 21 -16.58 13.53 -14.50
CA VAL A 21 -17.27 13.66 -13.20
C VAL A 21 -18.73 13.24 -13.22
N HIS A 22 -19.34 13.10 -14.40
CA HIS A 22 -20.70 12.59 -14.58
C HIS A 22 -20.74 11.13 -15.07
N SER A 23 -19.60 10.45 -15.14
CA SER A 23 -19.51 9.06 -15.56
C SER A 23 -19.71 8.09 -14.38
N PRO A 24 -20.22 6.87 -14.61
CA PRO A 24 -20.21 5.82 -13.59
C PRO A 24 -18.80 5.50 -13.06
N GLN A 25 -17.77 5.67 -13.89
CA GLN A 25 -16.37 5.45 -13.53
C GLN A 25 -15.89 6.42 -12.46
N TYR A 26 -16.48 7.62 -12.34
CA TYR A 26 -16.15 8.57 -11.27
C TYR A 26 -16.53 8.05 -9.88
N ASP A 27 -17.70 7.42 -9.76
CA ASP A 27 -18.14 6.85 -8.50
C ASP A 27 -17.25 5.65 -8.11
N LEU A 28 -16.90 4.82 -9.09
CA LEU A 28 -16.03 3.66 -8.92
C LEU A 28 -14.58 4.06 -8.59
N SER A 29 -14.06 5.12 -9.22
CA SER A 29 -12.74 5.66 -8.91
C SER A 29 -12.69 6.25 -7.50
N THR A 30 -13.77 6.92 -7.09
CA THR A 30 -13.93 7.42 -5.72
C THR A 30 -13.96 6.28 -4.71
N GLU A 31 -14.60 5.15 -5.04
CA GLU A 31 -14.58 3.96 -4.19
C GLU A 31 -13.16 3.37 -4.03
N LEU A 32 -12.38 3.26 -5.11
CA LEU A 32 -10.98 2.83 -5.05
C LEU A 32 -10.13 3.76 -4.18
N LEU A 33 -10.27 5.07 -4.38
CA LEU A 33 -9.57 6.08 -3.58
C LEU A 33 -9.90 5.94 -2.08
N LYS A 34 -11.17 5.71 -1.74
CA LYS A 34 -11.59 5.48 -0.36
C LYS A 34 -10.96 4.21 0.20
N LEU A 35 -11.05 3.09 -0.52
CA LEU A 35 -10.43 1.82 -0.07
C LEU A 35 -8.94 1.98 0.23
N ARG A 36 -8.20 2.73 -0.60
CA ARG A 36 -6.77 2.99 -0.35
C ARG A 36 -6.54 3.90 0.85
N THR A 37 -7.23 5.04 0.90
CA THR A 37 -6.98 6.07 1.92
C THR A 37 -7.48 5.66 3.31
N GLU A 38 -8.63 4.99 3.41
CA GLU A 38 -9.17 4.46 4.67
C GLU A 38 -8.32 3.34 5.28
N ASN A 39 -7.49 2.67 4.46
CA ASN A 39 -6.55 1.64 4.92
C ASN A 39 -5.12 2.16 5.07
N ASN A 40 -4.91 3.47 4.94
CA ASN A 40 -3.60 4.14 5.05
C ASN A 40 -2.54 3.54 4.11
N LEU A 41 -2.94 3.14 2.91
CA LEU A 41 -2.04 2.55 1.92
C LEU A 41 -1.51 3.63 0.96
N SER A 42 -0.21 3.59 0.70
CA SER A 42 0.41 4.33 -0.41
C SER A 42 -0.05 3.78 -1.75
N VAL A 43 0.20 4.54 -2.83
CA VAL A 43 -0.10 4.12 -4.21
C VAL A 43 0.65 2.82 -4.54
N GLU A 44 1.95 2.76 -4.23
CA GLU A 44 2.82 1.59 -4.46
C GLU A 44 2.31 0.35 -3.72
N GLU A 45 2.02 0.46 -2.41
CA GLU A 45 1.51 -0.66 -1.61
C GLU A 45 0.17 -1.16 -2.14
N PHE A 46 -0.73 -0.24 -2.52
CA PHE A 46 -2.06 -0.60 -2.99
C PHE A 46 -2.02 -1.27 -4.37
N SER A 47 -1.25 -0.72 -5.31
CA SER A 47 -1.10 -1.28 -6.65
C SER A 47 -0.42 -2.66 -6.60
N SER A 48 0.63 -2.79 -5.78
CA SER A 48 1.30 -4.07 -5.54
C SER A 48 0.36 -5.09 -4.91
N MET A 49 -0.41 -4.68 -3.90
CA MET A 49 -1.39 -5.54 -3.25
C MET A 49 -2.38 -6.11 -4.27
N ILE A 50 -2.98 -5.28 -5.13
CA ILE A 50 -4.02 -5.72 -6.08
C ILE A 50 -3.46 -6.33 -7.38
N GLY A 51 -2.15 -6.28 -7.60
CA GLY A 51 -1.47 -6.94 -8.71
C GLY A 51 -1.45 -6.14 -10.01
N VAL A 52 -1.40 -4.82 -9.93
CA VAL A 52 -1.33 -3.90 -11.08
C VAL A 52 -0.14 -2.95 -10.94
N THR A 53 0.24 -2.28 -12.03
CA THR A 53 1.26 -1.23 -11.96
C THR A 53 0.71 0.04 -11.29
N GLU A 54 1.56 0.87 -10.68
CA GLU A 54 1.13 2.16 -10.12
C GLU A 54 0.42 3.03 -11.16
N LYS A 55 0.95 3.07 -12.39
CA LYS A 55 0.35 3.83 -13.48
C LYS A 55 -1.06 3.33 -13.79
N GLU A 56 -1.21 2.02 -13.95
CA GLU A 56 -2.52 1.44 -14.23
C GLU A 56 -3.50 1.70 -13.09
N TYR A 57 -3.07 1.55 -11.84
CA TYR A 57 -3.89 1.90 -10.69
C TYR A 57 -4.31 3.37 -10.70
N LEU A 58 -3.38 4.29 -11.01
CA LEU A 58 -3.68 5.72 -11.09
C LEU A 58 -4.68 6.02 -12.22
N ASP A 59 -4.62 5.33 -13.36
CA ASP A 59 -5.64 5.46 -14.41
C ASP A 59 -7.03 5.12 -13.84
N PHE A 60 -7.14 4.06 -13.02
CA PHE A 60 -8.39 3.74 -12.34
C PHE A 60 -8.77 4.80 -11.29
N GLU A 61 -7.86 5.20 -10.40
CA GLU A 61 -8.12 6.19 -9.33
C GLU A 61 -8.55 7.56 -9.89
N PHE A 62 -8.02 7.94 -11.05
CA PHE A 62 -8.39 9.19 -11.71
C PHE A 62 -9.70 9.11 -12.49
N GLY A 63 -10.34 7.95 -12.63
CA GLY A 63 -11.63 7.81 -13.31
C GLY A 63 -11.52 7.68 -14.83
N GLU A 64 -10.47 7.06 -15.37
CA GLU A 64 -10.27 6.96 -16.81
C GLU A 64 -11.44 6.29 -17.54
N LEU A 65 -11.96 6.97 -18.57
CA LEU A 65 -13.15 6.56 -19.31
C LEU A 65 -12.86 5.46 -20.33
N ASN A 66 -11.59 5.21 -20.64
CA ASN A 66 -11.17 4.11 -21.50
C ASN A 66 -11.24 2.75 -20.79
N LYS A 67 -11.37 2.74 -19.46
CA LYS A 67 -11.60 1.54 -18.65
C LYS A 67 -13.09 1.27 -18.55
N THR A 68 -13.45 0.01 -18.73
CA THR A 68 -14.82 -0.46 -18.62
C THR A 68 -15.27 -0.51 -17.16
N ILE A 69 -16.58 -0.39 -16.94
CA ILE A 69 -17.19 -0.54 -15.61
C ILE A 69 -16.86 -1.92 -15.01
N ASP A 70 -16.76 -2.96 -15.83
CA ASP A 70 -16.42 -4.30 -15.36
C ASP A 70 -14.98 -4.38 -14.85
N GLU A 71 -14.01 -3.78 -15.56
CA GLU A 71 -12.62 -3.70 -15.09
C GLU A 71 -12.52 -3.00 -13.72
N TYR A 72 -13.24 -1.90 -13.53
CA TYR A 72 -13.34 -1.23 -12.22
C TYR A 72 -13.89 -2.16 -11.15
N ASN A 73 -15.01 -2.83 -11.40
CA ASN A 73 -15.64 -3.73 -10.44
C ASN A 73 -14.73 -4.92 -10.08
N GLN A 74 -14.03 -5.48 -11.05
CA GLN A 74 -13.06 -6.55 -10.81
C GLN A 74 -11.94 -6.08 -9.88
N LEU A 75 -11.37 -4.90 -10.15
CA LEU A 75 -10.30 -4.33 -9.34
C LEU A 75 -10.76 -4.02 -7.90
N ILE A 76 -11.93 -3.39 -7.75
CA ILE A 76 -12.55 -3.09 -6.45
C ILE A 76 -12.78 -4.37 -5.66
N ASN A 77 -13.33 -5.41 -6.29
CA ASN A 77 -13.58 -6.69 -5.64
C ASN A 77 -12.28 -7.38 -5.21
N SER A 78 -11.23 -7.30 -6.03
CA SER A 78 -9.89 -7.80 -5.68
C SER A 78 -9.33 -7.05 -4.47
N ALA A 79 -9.41 -5.71 -4.48
CA ALA A 79 -8.96 -4.85 -3.39
C ALA A 79 -9.68 -5.18 -2.07
N LYS A 80 -11.02 -5.25 -2.07
CA LYS A 80 -11.82 -5.61 -0.90
C LYS A 80 -11.42 -6.94 -0.29
N LYS A 81 -11.24 -7.98 -1.12
CA LYS A 81 -10.81 -9.31 -0.65
C LYS A 81 -9.44 -9.28 0.00
N LYS A 82 -8.48 -8.58 -0.62
CA LYS A 82 -7.10 -8.49 -0.12
C LYS A 82 -7.00 -7.67 1.16
N ILE A 83 -7.74 -6.58 1.27
CA ILE A 83 -7.85 -5.78 2.49
C ILE A 83 -8.48 -6.60 3.62
N ALA A 84 -9.59 -7.30 3.34
CA ALA A 84 -10.23 -8.16 4.34
C ALA A 84 -9.27 -9.22 4.88
N PHE A 85 -8.52 -9.88 3.98
CA PHE A 85 -7.51 -10.86 4.37
C PHE A 85 -6.37 -10.23 5.21
N ARG A 86 -5.83 -9.09 4.78
CA ARG A 86 -4.80 -8.34 5.53
C ARG A 86 -5.27 -8.01 6.95
N ASN A 87 -6.50 -7.52 7.07
CA ASN A 87 -7.06 -7.14 8.37
C ASN A 87 -7.28 -8.35 9.28
N TYR A 88 -7.72 -9.49 8.72
CA TYR A 88 -7.86 -10.75 9.44
C TYR A 88 -6.53 -11.25 10.02
N ILE A 89 -5.48 -11.30 9.20
CA ILE A 89 -4.14 -11.72 9.65
C ILE A 89 -3.58 -10.74 10.70
N GLY A 90 -3.82 -9.44 10.50
CA GLY A 90 -3.43 -8.40 11.46
C GLY A 90 -4.12 -8.54 12.82
N SER A 91 -5.35 -9.04 12.88
CA SER A 91 -6.02 -9.35 14.15
C SER A 91 -5.47 -10.62 14.81
N GLU A 92 -5.31 -11.72 14.08
CA GLU A 92 -4.84 -12.98 14.68
C GLU A 92 -3.41 -12.88 15.23
N LEU A 93 -2.52 -12.16 14.55
CA LEU A 93 -1.15 -11.94 15.03
C LEU A 93 -1.12 -11.05 16.28
N LYS A 94 -2.04 -10.09 16.42
CA LYS A 94 -2.14 -9.30 17.66
C LYS A 94 -2.59 -10.17 18.83
N ASP A 95 -3.53 -11.08 18.62
CA ASP A 95 -3.98 -12.02 19.65
C ASP A 95 -2.88 -13.01 20.04
N PHE A 96 -2.06 -13.45 19.08
CA PHE A 96 -0.87 -14.27 19.37
C PHE A 96 0.16 -13.52 20.22
N VAL A 97 0.44 -12.25 19.92
CA VAL A 97 1.38 -11.42 20.68
C VAL A 97 0.86 -11.08 22.08
N LEU A 98 -0.46 -10.89 22.24
CA LEU A 98 -1.09 -10.61 23.53
C LEU A 98 -1.22 -11.84 24.44
N THR A 99 -1.42 -13.02 23.86
CA THR A 99 -1.46 -14.30 24.62
C THR A 99 -0.07 -14.85 24.92
N GLY A 100 0.93 -14.44 24.13
CA GLY A 100 2.35 -14.68 24.39
C GLY A 100 2.94 -13.71 25.41
N GLU A 101 2.45 -13.69 26.65
CA GLU A 101 3.37 -13.43 27.77
C GLU A 101 4.48 -14.48 27.66
N ILE A 102 5.61 -14.09 27.04
CA ILE A 102 6.82 -14.90 27.11
C ILE A 102 7.21 -14.87 28.59
N LYS A 103 6.74 -15.86 29.35
CA LYS A 103 7.39 -16.24 30.60
C LYS A 103 8.77 -16.75 30.21
N THR A 104 9.71 -15.83 30.03
CA THR A 104 11.13 -16.16 30.05
C THR A 104 11.43 -16.62 31.47
N SER A 105 11.22 -17.91 31.74
CA SER A 105 11.68 -18.55 32.98
C SER A 105 13.21 -18.67 33.05
N ALA A 106 13.94 -17.90 32.23
CA ALA A 106 15.36 -17.74 32.30
C ALA A 106 15.64 -16.23 32.31
N GLY A 107 16.07 -15.72 33.47
CA GLY A 107 16.41 -14.32 33.66
C GLY A 107 17.45 -13.88 32.62
N TYR A 108 17.01 -13.08 31.65
CA TYR A 108 17.90 -12.42 30.72
C TYR A 108 18.06 -10.98 31.19
N LYS A 109 19.23 -10.68 31.75
CA LYS A 109 19.68 -9.32 32.02
C LYS A 109 20.02 -8.66 30.68
N TRP A 110 19.51 -7.46 30.46
CA TRP A 110 19.97 -6.57 29.40
C TRP A 110 21.48 -6.35 29.54
N PRO A 111 22.30 -6.60 28.50
CA PRO A 111 23.65 -6.07 28.47
C PRO A 111 23.54 -4.58 28.17
N GLU A 112 23.79 -3.76 29.20
CA GLU A 112 24.14 -2.36 28.98
C GLU A 112 25.47 -2.31 28.22
N GLU A 113 25.49 -1.44 27.21
CA GLU A 113 26.66 -0.84 26.57
C GLU A 113 27.63 -1.76 25.82
N GLU A 114 27.61 -1.64 24.49
CA GLU A 114 28.84 -1.23 23.78
C GLU A 114 28.46 -0.56 22.45
N GLN A 115 28.33 0.76 22.51
CA GLN A 115 28.49 1.62 21.35
C GLN A 115 29.97 1.58 20.96
N SER A 116 30.30 0.99 19.82
CA SER A 116 31.58 1.26 19.15
C SER A 116 31.38 1.18 17.63
N TRP A 117 31.04 2.33 17.07
CA TRP A 117 31.24 2.61 15.65
C TRP A 117 32.73 2.90 15.45
N ASP A 118 33.47 1.99 14.81
CA ASP A 118 34.35 2.35 13.69
C ASP A 118 35.05 1.13 13.09
N ARG A 119 34.67 0.83 11.85
CA ARG A 119 35.50 0.08 10.91
C ARG A 119 36.68 0.97 10.50
N LYS A 120 37.90 0.51 10.69
CA LYS A 120 39.00 0.83 9.78
C LYS A 120 39.65 -0.44 9.26
N GLU A 121 39.53 -0.56 7.95
CA GLU A 121 40.15 -1.50 7.05
C GLU A 121 41.63 -1.73 7.36
N THR A 122 42.09 -2.98 7.28
CA THR A 122 43.21 -3.33 6.40
C THR A 122 43.14 -4.82 6.05
N MET A 123 43.22 -5.08 4.75
CA MET A 123 43.22 -6.39 4.11
C MET A 123 44.58 -7.10 4.24
N ASN A 124 44.50 -8.42 4.41
CA ASN A 124 45.21 -9.46 3.65
C ASN A 124 46.72 -9.76 3.88
N SER A 125 46.93 -11.08 4.01
CA SER A 125 48.06 -11.91 3.58
C SER A 125 49.30 -12.00 4.48
N LYS A 126 49.39 -13.11 5.22
CA LYS A 126 50.25 -14.24 4.85
C LYS A 126 50.09 -15.38 5.85
N GLY A 127 49.58 -16.52 5.38
CA GLY A 127 49.99 -17.80 5.92
C GLY A 127 51.40 -18.11 5.44
N LEU A 128 52.22 -18.64 6.34
CA LEU A 128 53.41 -19.48 6.15
C LEU A 128 53.77 -19.93 7.58
N ALA A 129 53.30 -21.07 8.09
CA ALA A 129 53.72 -22.46 7.82
C ALA A 129 54.40 -23.05 9.09
N LEU A 130 53.85 -24.19 9.54
CA LEU A 130 54.48 -25.40 10.15
C LEU A 130 55.45 -25.21 11.34
N VAL A 131 55.12 -25.73 12.54
CA VAL A 131 55.38 -27.11 13.03
C VAL A 131 56.87 -27.45 13.10
N ASN A 132 57.32 -27.52 14.36
CA ASN A 132 58.59 -27.95 14.97
C ASN A 132 59.78 -26.99 14.92
#